data_AF-A0A925X4G7-F1
#
_entry.id   AF-A0A925X4G7-F1
#
_cell.length_a   1.000
_cell.length_b   1.000
_cell.length_c   1.000
_cell.angle_alpha   90.00
_cell.angle_beta   90.00
_cell.angle_gamma   90.00
#
_symmetry.space_group_name_H-M   'P 1'
#
loop_
_entity.id
_entity.type
_entity.pdbx_description
1 polymer ?
#
loop_
_entity_poly.entity_id
_entity_poly.type
_entity_poly.pdbx_seq_one_letter_code
_entity_poly.pdbx_strand_id
1 'polypeptide(L)' 'MSRLIVASLILSALAGCKPGLETGYQPRSLNSSSTVRRGYYASPFTPEAKAAQLEREQELDARRPRPGY' A
#
# COMPACT_ATOMS: atom_id res chain seq x y z
N MET A 1 -20.69 20.54 -29.33
CA MET A 1 -19.26 20.48 -29.71
C MET A 1 -18.31 20.44 -28.51
N SER A 2 -18.42 21.35 -27.53
CA SER A 2 -17.50 21.40 -26.36
C SER A 2 -17.42 20.10 -25.53
N ARG A 3 -18.53 19.35 -25.36
CA ARG A 3 -18.56 18.10 -24.58
C ARG A 3 -17.74 16.95 -25.18
N LEU A 4 -17.60 16.89 -26.51
CA LEU A 4 -16.84 15.83 -27.18
C LEU A 4 -15.32 16.04 -27.03
N ILE A 5 -14.89 17.30 -26.96
CA ILE A 5 -13.48 17.67 -26.74
C ILE A 5 -13.05 17.31 -25.31
N VAL A 6 -13.91 17.58 -24.32
CA VAL A 6 -13.64 17.22 -22.92
C VAL A 6 -13.55 15.70 -22.74
N ALA A 7 -14.45 14.95 -23.38
CA ALA A 7 -14.44 13.49 -23.31
C ALA A 7 -13.16 12.88 -23.92
N SER A 8 -12.67 13.41 -25.06
CA SER A 8 -11.44 12.90 -25.67
C SER A 8 -10.19 13.22 -24.83
N LEU A 9 -10.18 14.37 -24.15
CA LEU A 9 -9.09 14.75 -23.25
C LEU A 9 -8.98 13.80 -22.05
N ILE A 10 -10.11 13.45 -21.44
CA ILE A 10 -10.17 12.52 -20.31
C ILE A 10 -9.70 11.12 -20.73
N LEU A 11 -10.13 10.64 -21.90
CA LEU A 11 -9.72 9.33 -22.42
C LEU A 11 -8.21 9.26 -22.71
N SER A 12 -7.64 10.36 -23.20
CA SER A 12 -6.20 10.45 -23.49
C SER A 12 -5.35 10.46 -22.22
N ALA A 13 -5.86 11.05 -21.13
CA ALA A 13 -5.17 11.06 -19.82
C ALA A 13 -5.09 9.66 -19.18
N LEU A 14 -5.99 8.75 -19.52
CA LEU A 14 -6.02 7.38 -18.98
C LEU A 14 -5.07 6.43 -19.72
N ALA A 15 -4.66 6.74 -20.96
CA ALA A 15 -3.86 5.86 -21.80
C ALA A 15 -2.36 5.79 -21.42
N GLY A 16 -1.87 6.72 -20.58
CA GLY A 16 -0.48 6.77 -20.14
C GLY A 16 -0.17 5.94 -18.88
N CYS A 17 -1.18 5.42 -18.19
CA CYS A 17 -1.01 4.70 -16.93
C CYS A 17 -0.83 3.19 -17.20
N LYS A 18 0.35 2.78 -17.69
CA LYS A 18 0.70 1.36 -17.68
C LYS A 18 1.12 0.95 -16.26
N PRO A 19 0.44 -0.02 -15.62
CA PRO A 19 0.72 -0.41 -14.23
C PRO A 19 2.01 -1.24 -14.07
N GLY A 20 2.88 -1.28 -15.08
CA GLY A 20 4.09 -2.11 -15.12
C GLY A 20 5.36 -1.27 -15.04
N LEU A 21 6.39 -1.84 -14.43
CA LEU A 21 7.74 -1.27 -14.42
C LEU A 21 8.48 -1.65 -15.71
N GLU A 22 9.44 -0.82 -16.12
CA GLU A 22 10.26 -1.03 -17.33
C GLU A 22 10.99 -2.38 -17.35
N THR A 23 11.26 -2.94 -16.17
CA THR A 23 11.95 -4.23 -15.99
C THR A 23 11.00 -5.42 -16.09
N GLY A 24 9.69 -5.22 -16.20
CA GLY A 24 8.68 -6.27 -16.08
C GLY A 24 8.47 -6.76 -14.65
N TYR A 25 9.15 -6.17 -13.65
CA TYR A 25 8.95 -6.51 -12.24
C TYR A 25 7.52 -6.16 -11.81
N GLN A 26 6.86 -7.13 -11.17
CA GLN A 26 5.53 -6.98 -10.57
C GLN A 26 5.70 -6.88 -9.05
N PRO A 27 5.57 -5.68 -8.45
CA PRO A 27 5.71 -5.50 -7.01
C PRO A 27 4.70 -6.36 -6.26
N ARG A 28 5.17 -7.13 -5.27
CA ARG A 28 4.26 -7.83 -4.36
C ARG A 28 3.73 -6.84 -3.31
N SER A 29 2.41 -6.83 -3.13
CA SER A 29 1.81 -6.08 -2.03
C SER A 29 2.27 -6.67 -0.70
N LEU A 30 2.65 -5.80 0.23
CA LEU A 30 3.07 -6.21 1.57
C LEU A 30 1.90 -6.64 2.47
N ASN A 31 0.65 -6.67 1.95
CA ASN A 31 -0.59 -6.97 2.66
C ASN A 31 -0.71 -6.32 4.05
N SER A 32 -0.08 -5.17 4.23
CA SER A 32 -0.01 -4.47 5.50
C SER A 32 -1.22 -3.57 5.65
N SER A 33 -1.72 -3.45 6.87
CA SER A 33 -2.82 -2.53 7.16
C SER A 33 -2.43 -1.08 6.91
N SER A 34 -3.43 -0.19 6.87
CA SER A 34 -3.18 1.24 6.72
C SER A 34 -2.31 1.81 7.85
N THR A 35 -2.46 1.30 9.08
CA THR A 35 -1.68 1.71 10.24
C THR A 35 -0.22 1.30 10.11
N VAL A 36 0.03 0.03 9.77
CA VAL A 36 1.40 -0.46 9.55
C VAL A 36 2.07 0.31 8.41
N ARG A 37 1.32 0.63 7.35
CA ARG A 37 1.82 1.42 6.22
C ARG A 37 2.24 2.83 6.62
N ARG A 38 1.47 3.52 7.48
CA ARG A 38 1.84 4.86 7.98
C ARG A 38 3.12 4.80 8.81
N GLY A 39 3.31 3.73 9.59
CA GLY A 39 4.53 3.52 10.38
C GLY A 39 5.81 3.47 9.56
N TYR A 40 5.78 3.03 8.30
CA TYR A 40 6.97 3.02 7.44
C TYR A 40 7.54 4.42 7.15
N TYR A 41 6.71 5.45 7.24
CA TYR A 41 7.08 6.83 6.94
C TYR A 41 7.06 7.73 8.17
N ALA A 42 6.73 7.18 9.35
CA ALA A 42 6.71 7.93 10.59
C ALA A 42 8.11 7.99 11.21
N SER A 43 8.47 9.14 11.78
CA SER A 43 9.73 9.27 12.54
C SER A 43 9.72 8.32 13.75
N PRO A 44 10.89 7.84 14.20
CA PRO A 44 11.00 7.01 15.39
C PRO A 44 10.32 7.65 16.61
N PHE A 45 9.74 6.81 17.47
CA PHE A 45 9.10 7.21 18.74
C PHE A 45 7.90 8.17 18.63
N THR A 46 7.31 8.30 17.45
CA THR A 46 6.03 9.01 17.27
C THR A 46 4.83 8.13 17.64
N PRO A 47 3.65 8.71 17.92
CA PRO A 47 2.42 7.95 18.15
C PRO A 47 2.09 7.00 17.00
N GLU A 48 2.31 7.43 15.76
CA GLU A 48 2.06 6.63 14.55
C GLU A 48 3.03 5.45 14.44
N ALA A 49 4.32 5.66 14.75
CA ALA A 49 5.31 4.59 14.78
C ALA A 49 4.96 3.56 15.86
N LYS A 50 4.54 4.01 17.05
CA LYS A 50 4.13 3.12 18.15
C LYS A 50 2.89 2.30 17.78
N ALA A 51 1.88 2.93 17.18
CA ALA A 51 0.66 2.25 16.75
C ALA A 51 0.96 1.17 15.68
N ALA A 52 1.80 1.51 14.70
CA ALA A 52 2.22 0.57 13.66
C ALA A 52 3.03 -0.62 14.20
N GLN A 53 3.88 -0.38 15.21
CA GLN A 53 4.64 -1.44 15.85
C GLN A 53 3.72 -2.41 16.61
N LEU A 54 2.78 -1.89 17.40
CA LEU A 54 1.84 -2.69 18.18
C LEU A 54 1.02 -3.63 17.28
N GLU A 55 0.49 -3.11 16.17
CA GLU A 55 -0.33 -3.92 15.25
C GLU A 55 0.50 -5.01 14.56
N ARG A 56 1.74 -4.71 14.19
CA ARG A 56 2.66 -5.71 13.63
C ARG A 56 2.95 -6.83 14.63
N GLU A 57 3.21 -6.49 15.88
CA GLU A 57 3.48 -7.47 16.95
C GLU A 57 2.27 -8.39 17.16
N GLN A 58 1.06 -7.82 17.20
CA GLN A 58 -0.20 -8.59 17.29
C GLN A 58 -0.39 -9.55 16.11
N GLU A 59 -0.12 -9.08 14.88
CA GLU A 59 -0.23 -9.92 13.69
C GLU A 59 0.77 -11.09 13.73
N LEU A 60 2.01 -10.83 14.16
CA LEU A 60 3.04 -11.86 14.28
C LEU A 60 2.68 -12.89 15.35
N ASP A 61 2.18 -12.46 16.50
CA ASP A 61 1.71 -13.37 17.55
C ASP A 61 0.53 -14.22 17.09
N ALA A 62 -0.40 -13.66 16.30
CA ALA A 62 -1.52 -14.40 15.73
C ALA A 62 -1.07 -15.46 14.71
N ARG A 63 -0.01 -15.19 13.94
CA ARG A 63 0.58 -16.13 12.97
C ARG A 63 1.50 -17.16 13.60
N ARG A 64 1.94 -16.94 14.84
CA ARG A 64 2.93 -17.80 15.50
C ARG A 64 2.31 -19.18 15.75
N PRO A 65 2.96 -20.27 15.32
CA PRO A 65 2.49 -21.61 15.67
C PRO A 65 2.55 -21.77 17.19
N ARG A 66 1.43 -22.14 17.80
CA ARG A 66 1.42 -22.49 19.22
C ARG A 66 2.12 -23.84 19.38
N PRO A 67 3.06 -23.98 20.33
CA PRO A 67 3.63 -25.28 20.60
C PRO A 67 2.50 -26.20 21.07
N GLY A 68 2.41 -27.39 20.47
CA GLY A 68 1.43 -28.39 20.87
C GLY A 68 1.84 -29.00 22.21
N TYR A 69 1.08 -28.72 23.25
CA TYR A 69 1.09 -29.45 24.51
C TYR A 69 -0.32 -29.98 24.76
#